data_AF-A0A930T761-F1
#
_entry.id   AF-A0A930T761-F1
#
_cell.length_a   1.000
_cell.length_b   1.000
_cell.length_c   1.000
_cell.angle_alpha   90.00
_cell.angle_beta   90.00
_cell.angle_gamma   90.00
#
_symmetry.space_group_name_H-M   'P 1'
#
loop_
_entity.id
_entity.type
_entity.pdbx_description
1 polymer ?
#
loop_
_entity_poly.entity_id
_entity_poly.type
_entity_poly.pdbx_seq_one_letter_code
_entity_poly.pdbx_strand_id
1 'polypeptide(L)'
;MINLLRPSSVVALSALCLTVSALVPLSSKAQNTAQTTFRDVPANYWAHPFIERLAQRNILAGYPDGTFRPEQAVQRDEMAAIIRQAFNEPQVRQIESGSAFNDVEEGYWAERPIEEAYQQGFMSANNGNFRPNQPVTRVEAITALNNGLNLATTPVAQQPRRKRTARRPVFAPMAITSLMQPLVIAQAQAAPAPTRPQTIASDSTIVNKYYNDAQNIPEQAIPHVAAATKQNIVVNHPNRKVLNPTQPATRAEVAALVHQTLVTQGRMEPLPENSPAKQYVVRINGNN
;
A
#
# COMPACT_ATOMS: atom_id res chain seq x y z
N MET A 1 10.30 -0.90 94.55
CA MET A 1 8.85 -0.67 94.73
C MET A 1 8.47 0.46 93.78
N ILE A 2 7.90 0.13 92.62
CA ILE A 2 6.46 0.12 92.31
C ILE A 2 5.94 1.51 91.88
N ASN A 3 5.27 1.48 90.72
CA ASN A 3 4.22 2.36 90.20
C ASN A 3 4.54 3.61 89.37
N LEU A 4 4.46 3.37 88.05
CA LEU A 4 3.54 4.00 87.08
C LEU A 4 2.45 4.94 87.63
N LEU A 5 2.11 5.91 86.76
CA LEU A 5 0.81 6.57 86.46
C LEU A 5 1.06 8.09 86.32
N ARG A 6 0.68 8.80 85.25
CA ARG A 6 -0.54 8.76 84.43
C ARG A 6 -0.31 9.40 83.03
N PRO A 7 -1.19 9.14 82.05
CA PRO A 7 -1.23 9.87 80.78
C PRO A 7 -2.27 11.01 80.76
N SER A 8 -2.22 11.75 79.65
CA SER A 8 -3.26 12.58 79.05
C SER A 8 -3.25 14.07 79.38
N SER A 9 -2.83 14.89 78.41
CA SER A 9 -3.71 15.91 77.82
C SER A 9 -3.18 16.47 76.51
N VAL A 10 -4.12 16.63 75.60
CA VAL A 10 -4.08 17.16 74.23
C VAL A 10 -3.67 18.65 74.25
N VAL A 11 -3.03 19.14 73.18
CA VAL A 11 -3.45 20.31 72.38
C VAL A 11 -2.34 20.72 71.41
N ALA A 12 -2.80 20.95 70.18
CA ALA A 12 -2.09 21.30 68.96
C ALA A 12 -1.24 22.57 69.04
N LEU A 13 -0.13 22.58 68.31
CA LEU A 13 0.33 23.78 67.62
C LEU A 13 0.96 23.41 66.28
N SER A 14 0.28 23.82 65.22
CA SER A 14 0.63 23.65 63.82
C SER A 14 1.87 24.48 63.50
N ALA A 15 3.03 23.83 63.36
CA ALA A 15 4.23 24.43 62.81
C ALA A 15 4.36 24.08 61.31
N LEU A 16 4.12 25.12 60.52
CA LEU A 16 4.45 25.36 59.11
C LEU A 16 5.55 24.43 58.54
N CYS A 17 5.16 23.41 57.78
CA CYS A 17 6.08 22.59 56.99
C CYS A 17 6.30 23.29 55.63
N LEU A 18 7.41 24.02 55.49
CA LEU A 18 7.90 24.54 54.20
C LEU A 18 8.44 23.36 53.38
N THR A 19 7.57 22.65 52.67
CA THR A 19 8.01 21.70 51.66
C THR A 19 8.41 22.47 50.41
N VAL A 20 9.71 22.57 50.17
CA VAL A 20 10.26 22.96 48.87
C VAL A 20 9.90 21.83 47.90
N SER A 21 8.83 22.01 47.12
CA SER A 21 8.55 21.15 45.97
C SER A 21 9.65 21.36 44.94
N ALA A 22 10.55 20.39 44.81
CA ALA A 22 11.47 20.33 43.70
C ALA A 22 10.66 20.20 42.41
N LEU A 23 10.65 21.25 41.58
CA LEU A 23 10.19 21.17 40.20
C LEU A 23 11.14 20.23 39.45
N VAL A 24 10.74 18.98 39.30
CA VAL A 24 11.27 18.15 38.22
C VAL A 24 10.73 18.75 36.92
N PRO A 25 11.57 19.26 36.00
CA PRO A 25 11.06 19.56 34.68
C PRO A 25 10.59 18.23 34.09
N LEU A 26 9.28 18.09 33.86
CA LEU A 26 8.82 17.06 32.94
C LEU A 26 9.52 17.35 31.62
N SER A 27 10.49 16.50 31.27
CA SER A 27 10.95 16.39 29.90
C SER A 27 9.74 16.01 29.07
N SER A 28 9.08 17.04 28.55
CA SER A 28 8.09 16.89 27.50
C SER A 28 8.83 16.22 26.35
N LYS A 29 8.62 14.92 26.16
CA LYS A 29 8.90 14.31 24.86
C LYS A 29 8.04 15.11 23.90
N ALA A 30 8.66 16.04 23.18
CA ALA A 30 8.00 16.84 22.17
C ALA A 30 7.18 15.86 21.33
N GLN A 31 5.86 15.93 21.46
CA GLN A 31 4.98 15.33 20.48
C GLN A 31 5.33 16.05 19.20
N ASN A 32 5.97 15.34 18.28
CA ASN A 32 6.28 15.81 16.95
C ASN A 32 4.92 16.10 16.29
N THR A 33 4.42 17.33 16.42
CA THR A 33 3.20 17.76 15.74
C THR A 33 3.53 17.66 14.27
N ALA A 34 2.87 16.72 13.59
CA ALA A 34 3.00 16.45 12.16
C ALA A 34 3.19 17.78 11.43
N GLN A 35 4.36 17.98 10.84
CA GLN A 35 4.68 19.21 10.12
C GLN A 35 3.69 19.27 8.95
N THR A 36 2.61 20.04 9.10
CA THR A 36 1.53 20.14 8.10
C THR A 36 1.95 20.98 6.88
N THR A 37 3.12 21.61 6.96
CA THR A 37 3.68 22.45 5.90
C THR A 37 5.12 22.05 5.59
N PHE A 38 5.41 21.83 4.30
CA PHE A 38 6.75 21.51 3.81
C PHE A 38 7.30 22.71 3.05
N ARG A 39 8.57 23.05 3.29
CA ARG A 39 9.18 24.26 2.72
C ARG A 39 9.21 24.26 1.19
N ASP A 40 9.30 23.08 0.59
CA ASP A 40 9.38 22.82 -0.85
C ASP A 40 8.03 22.42 -1.46
N VAL A 41 6.94 22.53 -0.72
CA VAL A 41 5.56 22.32 -1.20
C VAL A 41 4.74 23.58 -0.91
N PRO A 42 4.86 24.64 -1.74
CA PRO A 42 4.07 25.85 -1.54
C PRO A 42 2.56 25.57 -1.73
N ALA A 43 1.70 26.42 -1.17
CA ALA A 43 0.24 26.24 -1.20
C ALA A 43 -0.36 26.15 -2.61
N ASN A 44 0.31 26.73 -3.61
CA ASN A 44 -0.06 26.68 -5.02
C ASN A 44 0.55 25.50 -5.79
N TYR A 45 1.34 24.63 -5.13
CA TYR A 45 1.86 23.42 -5.74
C TYR A 45 0.72 22.45 -6.05
N TRP A 46 0.71 21.86 -7.25
CA TRP A 46 -0.41 21.10 -7.77
C TRP A 46 -0.85 19.93 -6.87
N ALA A 47 0.12 19.30 -6.19
CA ALA A 47 -0.11 18.17 -5.30
C ALA A 47 -0.20 18.54 -3.82
N HIS A 48 -0.07 19.84 -3.47
CA HIS A 48 -0.19 20.33 -2.10
C HIS A 48 -1.38 19.72 -1.34
N PRO A 49 -2.63 19.76 -1.84
CA PRO A 49 -3.76 19.25 -1.06
C PRO A 49 -3.72 17.72 -0.86
N PHE A 50 -3.14 16.95 -1.78
CA PHE A 50 -2.97 15.50 -1.58
C PHE A 50 -1.92 15.22 -0.50
N ILE A 51 -0.77 15.89 -0.60
CA ILE A 51 0.36 15.77 0.32
C ILE A 51 -0.06 16.16 1.73
N GLU A 52 -0.70 17.32 1.88
CA GLU A 52 -1.18 17.83 3.16
C GLU A 52 -2.14 16.85 3.85
N ARG A 53 -3.13 16.31 3.14
CA ARG A 53 -4.11 15.36 3.69
C ARG A 53 -3.48 14.05 4.14
N LEU A 54 -2.48 13.55 3.40
CA LEU A 54 -1.74 12.34 3.77
C LEU A 54 -0.81 12.59 4.96
N ALA A 55 -0.16 13.75 5.02
CA ALA A 55 0.70 14.15 6.14
C ALA A 55 -0.09 14.32 7.44
N GLN A 56 -1.25 14.96 7.40
CA GLN A 56 -2.16 15.11 8.55
C GLN A 56 -2.59 13.78 9.17
N ARG A 57 -2.60 12.71 8.38
CA ARG A 57 -2.94 11.35 8.82
C ARG A 57 -1.72 10.47 9.11
N ASN A 58 -0.53 11.05 9.09
CA ASN A 58 0.74 10.34 9.24
C ASN A 58 0.91 9.20 8.22
N ILE A 59 0.33 9.34 7.01
CA ILE A 59 0.48 8.35 5.93
C ILE A 59 1.76 8.61 5.14
N LEU A 60 2.07 9.88 4.90
CA LEU A 60 3.30 10.33 4.28
C LEU A 60 3.93 11.41 5.14
N ALA A 61 5.11 11.14 5.69
CA ALA A 61 5.88 12.11 6.46
C ALA A 61 7.03 12.68 5.61
N GLY A 62 7.31 13.98 5.74
CA GLY A 62 8.48 14.59 5.14
C GLY A 62 9.81 14.14 5.76
N TYR A 63 10.89 14.71 5.27
CA TYR A 63 12.24 14.44 5.74
C TYR A 63 12.56 15.27 7.00
N PRO A 64 13.56 14.85 7.81
CA PRO A 64 13.96 15.58 9.02
C PRO A 64 14.44 17.02 8.78
N ASP A 65 14.80 17.35 7.54
CA ASP A 65 15.18 18.71 7.11
C ASP A 65 13.97 19.63 6.84
N GLY A 66 12.74 19.14 7.05
CA GLY A 66 11.50 19.88 6.85
C GLY A 66 11.01 19.92 5.40
N THR A 67 11.61 19.13 4.50
CA THR A 67 11.21 19.02 3.09
C THR A 67 10.30 17.81 2.83
N PHE A 68 9.53 17.84 1.74
CA PHE A 68 8.79 16.68 1.24
C PHE A 68 9.49 15.99 0.07
N ARG A 69 10.27 16.76 -0.70
CA ARG A 69 10.95 16.38 -1.94
C ARG A 69 9.98 15.87 -3.00
N PRO A 70 9.00 16.71 -3.42
CA PRO A 70 7.88 16.26 -4.25
C PRO A 70 8.31 15.72 -5.62
N GLU A 71 9.40 16.25 -6.19
CA GLU A 71 9.93 15.86 -7.50
C GLU A 71 10.91 14.67 -7.43
N GLN A 72 11.25 14.19 -6.23
CA GLN A 72 12.16 13.06 -6.08
C GLN A 72 11.45 11.77 -6.49
N ALA A 73 12.13 10.93 -7.26
CA ALA A 73 11.64 9.60 -7.61
C ALA A 73 11.51 8.72 -6.36
N VAL A 74 10.43 7.96 -6.27
CA VAL A 74 10.16 7.02 -5.18
C VAL A 74 10.85 5.69 -5.46
N GLN A 75 11.63 5.22 -4.49
CA GLN A 75 12.26 3.90 -4.52
C GLN A 75 11.28 2.80 -4.10
N ARG A 76 11.56 1.54 -4.45
CA ARG A 76 10.65 0.41 -4.18
C ARG A 76 10.45 0.14 -2.70
N ASP A 77 11.48 0.34 -1.89
CA ASP A 77 11.39 0.25 -0.43
C ASP A 77 10.56 1.36 0.21
N GLU A 78 10.72 2.59 -0.27
CA GLU A 78 9.92 3.75 0.11
C GLU A 78 8.45 3.54 -0.27
N MET A 79 8.18 3.04 -1.47
CA MET A 79 6.83 2.66 -1.89
C MET A 79 6.22 1.61 -0.95
N ALA A 80 6.99 0.59 -0.54
CA ALA A 80 6.53 -0.42 0.41
C ALA A 80 6.18 0.20 1.78
N ALA A 81 6.99 1.14 2.26
CA ALA A 81 6.70 1.88 3.49
C ALA A 81 5.43 2.73 3.38
N ILE A 82 5.21 3.40 2.25
CA ILE A 82 3.99 4.17 1.98
C ILE A 82 2.76 3.26 1.97
N ILE A 83 2.84 2.12 1.28
CA ILE A 83 1.76 1.13 1.22
C ILE A 83 1.42 0.62 2.61
N ARG A 84 2.43 0.20 3.38
CA ARG A 84 2.25 -0.29 4.75
C ARG A 84 1.58 0.75 5.66
N GLN A 85 1.89 2.02 5.48
CA GLN A 85 1.31 3.09 6.28
C GLN A 85 -0.13 3.43 5.83
N ALA A 86 -0.42 3.32 4.54
CA ALA A 86 -1.72 3.66 3.96
C ALA A 86 -2.76 2.54 4.04
N PHE A 87 -2.31 1.28 3.95
CA PHE A 87 -3.17 0.11 3.78
C PHE A 87 -2.78 -0.99 4.77
N ASN A 88 -3.80 -1.70 5.27
CA ASN A 88 -3.63 -2.85 6.14
C ASN A 88 -4.54 -3.96 5.63
N GLU A 89 -4.13 -4.59 4.53
CA GLU A 89 -4.89 -5.66 3.90
C GLU A 89 -4.52 -7.03 4.48
N PRO A 90 -5.38 -8.05 4.33
CA PRO A 90 -5.03 -9.42 4.69
C PRO A 90 -3.81 -9.93 3.92
N GLN A 91 -2.99 -10.74 4.58
CA GLN A 91 -1.87 -11.41 3.93
C GLN A 91 -2.38 -12.52 2.99
N VAL A 92 -1.98 -12.46 1.73
CA VAL A 92 -2.34 -13.43 0.67
C VAL A 92 -1.14 -14.26 0.21
N ARG A 93 0.08 -13.92 0.66
CA ARG A 93 1.31 -14.70 0.43
C ARG A 93 1.98 -15.00 1.76
N GLN A 94 2.73 -16.11 1.79
CA GLN A 94 3.52 -16.54 2.95
C GLN A 94 5.01 -16.31 2.66
N ILE A 95 5.76 -15.98 3.71
CA ILE A 95 7.22 -15.94 3.73
C ILE A 95 7.65 -17.04 4.70
N GLU A 96 8.43 -18.00 4.22
CA GLU A 96 9.05 -19.02 5.08
C GLU A 96 10.14 -18.35 5.94
N SER A 97 10.36 -18.81 7.17
CA SER A 97 11.28 -18.16 8.12
C SER A 97 12.68 -17.87 7.53
N GLY A 98 13.16 -16.65 7.73
CA GLY A 98 14.42 -16.11 7.19
C GLY A 98 14.18 -14.80 6.43
N SER A 99 15.23 -14.19 5.86
CA SER A 99 15.05 -13.04 4.97
C SER A 99 14.30 -13.48 3.71
N ALA A 100 13.18 -12.81 3.43
CA ALA A 100 12.33 -13.13 2.29
C ALA A 100 13.00 -12.91 0.92
N PHE A 101 14.04 -12.06 0.87
CA PHE A 101 14.67 -11.59 -0.35
C PHE A 101 16.19 -11.55 -0.20
N ASN A 102 16.93 -11.99 -1.24
CA ASN A 102 18.39 -12.09 -1.16
C ASN A 102 19.09 -10.71 -1.11
N ASP A 103 18.40 -9.65 -1.51
CA ASP A 103 18.90 -8.28 -1.58
C ASP A 103 18.29 -7.35 -0.53
N VAL A 104 17.72 -7.94 0.53
CA VAL A 104 17.23 -7.24 1.72
C VAL A 104 17.94 -7.84 2.93
N GLU A 105 18.87 -7.07 3.48
CA GLU A 105 19.64 -7.44 4.66
C GLU A 105 18.77 -7.41 5.93
N GLU A 106 19.07 -8.29 6.89
CA GLU A 106 18.41 -8.31 8.19
C GLU A 106 18.61 -6.97 8.91
N GLY A 107 17.53 -6.40 9.45
CA GLY A 107 17.56 -5.10 10.10
C GLY A 107 17.56 -3.91 9.14
N TYR A 108 17.45 -4.13 7.83
CA TYR A 108 17.21 -3.04 6.87
C TYR A 108 15.95 -2.28 7.27
N TRP A 109 15.98 -0.94 7.23
CA TRP A 109 14.89 -0.10 7.73
C TRP A 109 13.53 -0.42 7.05
N ALA A 110 13.57 -0.86 5.80
CA ALA A 110 12.41 -1.23 5.03
C ALA A 110 12.15 -2.74 4.96
N GLU A 111 12.89 -3.57 5.69
CA GLU A 111 12.69 -5.03 5.72
C GLU A 111 11.22 -5.38 5.97
N ARG A 112 10.67 -4.97 7.12
CA ARG A 112 9.25 -5.20 7.44
C ARG A 112 8.27 -4.56 6.45
N PRO A 113 8.41 -3.27 6.07
CA PRO A 113 7.61 -2.69 4.98
C PRO A 113 7.58 -3.52 3.69
N ILE A 114 8.74 -4.01 3.25
CA ILE A 114 8.90 -4.80 2.03
C ILE A 114 8.17 -6.14 2.18
N GLU A 115 8.37 -6.83 3.29
CA GLU A 115 7.71 -8.10 3.58
C GLU A 115 6.20 -7.97 3.65
N GLU A 116 5.68 -6.98 4.39
CA GLU A 116 4.24 -6.75 4.54
C GLU A 116 3.60 -6.38 3.19
N ALA A 117 4.20 -5.46 2.42
CA ALA A 117 3.70 -5.09 1.10
C ALA A 117 3.73 -6.27 0.11
N TYR A 118 4.69 -7.18 0.24
CA TYR A 118 4.73 -8.42 -0.54
C TYR A 118 3.65 -9.42 -0.09
N GLN A 119 3.52 -9.67 1.21
CA GLN A 119 2.56 -10.60 1.80
C GLN A 119 1.13 -10.18 1.53
N GLN A 120 0.83 -8.89 1.61
CA GLN A 120 -0.48 -8.29 1.30
C GLN A 120 -0.78 -8.21 -0.20
N GLY A 121 0.17 -8.61 -1.05
CA GLY A 121 -0.06 -8.73 -2.48
C GLY A 121 0.15 -7.45 -3.29
N PHE A 122 0.47 -6.31 -2.67
CA PHE A 122 0.70 -5.04 -3.36
C PHE A 122 1.94 -5.11 -4.26
N MET A 123 3.08 -5.53 -3.71
CA MET A 123 4.35 -5.53 -4.42
C MET A 123 4.81 -6.95 -4.72
N SER A 124 5.68 -7.12 -5.72
CA SER A 124 6.26 -8.40 -6.11
C SER A 124 7.78 -8.31 -6.12
N ALA A 125 8.44 -9.46 -6.00
CA ALA A 125 9.87 -9.62 -6.19
C ALA A 125 10.13 -10.48 -7.43
N ASN A 126 11.35 -10.41 -7.98
CA ASN A 126 11.73 -11.20 -9.14
C ASN A 126 12.99 -12.01 -8.84
N ASN A 127 12.94 -13.33 -9.08
CA ASN A 127 14.05 -14.25 -8.82
C ASN A 127 14.62 -14.14 -7.39
N GLY A 128 13.76 -13.94 -6.39
CA GLY A 128 14.16 -13.79 -4.99
C GLY A 128 14.74 -12.42 -4.62
N ASN A 129 14.74 -11.45 -5.54
CA ASN A 129 15.26 -10.10 -5.30
C ASN A 129 14.12 -9.07 -5.34
N PHE A 130 14.00 -8.25 -4.30
CA PHE A 130 13.02 -7.18 -4.21
C PHE A 130 13.47 -5.90 -4.91
N ARG A 131 14.78 -5.64 -4.98
CA ARG A 131 15.43 -4.45 -5.54
C ARG A 131 15.00 -3.15 -4.84
N PRO A 132 15.28 -3.00 -3.53
CA PRO A 132 14.76 -1.89 -2.73
C PRO A 132 15.10 -0.51 -3.31
N ASN A 133 16.33 -0.34 -3.79
CA ASN A 133 16.84 0.94 -4.29
C ASN A 133 16.44 1.27 -5.74
N GLN A 134 15.69 0.40 -6.42
CA GLN A 134 15.24 0.67 -7.79
C GLN A 134 14.03 1.62 -7.73
N PRO A 135 13.99 2.68 -8.57
CA PRO A 135 12.82 3.54 -8.67
C PRO A 135 11.59 2.77 -9.16
N VAL A 136 10.42 3.11 -8.61
CA VAL A 136 9.13 2.59 -9.08
C VAL A 136 8.66 3.45 -10.24
N THR A 137 8.31 2.84 -11.36
CA THR A 137 7.67 3.56 -12.48
C THR A 137 6.23 3.90 -12.17
N ARG A 138 5.68 4.89 -12.87
CA ARG A 138 4.30 5.33 -12.66
C ARG A 138 3.28 4.21 -12.85
N VAL A 139 3.49 3.35 -13.84
CA VAL A 139 2.63 2.20 -14.08
C VAL A 139 2.78 1.12 -13.01
N GLU A 140 3.99 0.88 -12.51
CA GLU A 140 4.22 -0.06 -11.41
C GLU A 140 3.54 0.40 -10.11
N ALA A 141 3.54 1.70 -9.83
CA ALA A 141 2.82 2.26 -8.69
C ALA A 141 1.30 1.99 -8.77
N ILE A 142 0.70 2.24 -9.94
CA ILE A 142 -0.73 1.96 -10.21
C ILE A 142 -1.02 0.46 -10.11
N THR A 143 -0.17 -0.37 -10.70
CA THR A 143 -0.30 -1.83 -10.64
C THR A 143 -0.21 -2.34 -9.20
N ALA A 144 0.72 -1.81 -8.40
CA ALA A 144 0.87 -2.22 -7.01
C ALA A 144 -0.39 -1.95 -6.18
N LEU A 145 -0.94 -0.73 -6.28
CA LEU A 145 -2.18 -0.34 -5.60
C LEU A 145 -3.37 -1.21 -6.03
N ASN A 146 -3.52 -1.46 -7.33
CA ASN A 146 -4.59 -2.32 -7.83
C ASN A 146 -4.45 -3.78 -7.43
N ASN A 147 -3.23 -4.31 -7.33
CA ASN A 147 -3.00 -5.69 -6.96
C ASN A 147 -3.37 -5.93 -5.50
N GLY A 148 -2.87 -5.09 -4.59
CA GLY A 148 -3.16 -5.24 -3.15
C GLY A 148 -4.64 -5.05 -2.82
N LEU A 149 -5.33 -4.21 -3.58
CA LEU A 149 -6.75 -3.91 -3.38
C LEU A 149 -7.68 -4.70 -4.32
N ASN A 150 -7.13 -5.59 -5.15
CA ASN A 150 -7.85 -6.41 -6.13
C ASN A 150 -8.83 -5.61 -7.02
N LEU A 151 -8.41 -4.41 -7.45
CA LEU A 151 -9.28 -3.47 -8.19
C LEU A 151 -9.43 -3.83 -9.67
N ALA A 152 -8.47 -4.57 -10.23
CA ALA A 152 -8.59 -5.19 -11.54
C ALA A 152 -9.13 -6.61 -11.33
N THR A 153 -10.38 -6.86 -11.73
CA THR A 153 -11.06 -8.17 -11.59
C THR A 153 -10.47 -9.29 -12.46
N THR A 154 -9.28 -9.09 -13.04
CA THR A 154 -8.57 -10.10 -13.81
C THR A 154 -7.49 -10.71 -12.94
N PRO A 155 -7.61 -11.98 -12.50
CA PRO A 155 -6.50 -12.67 -11.90
C PRO A 155 -5.33 -12.66 -12.90
N VAL A 156 -4.25 -11.94 -12.59
CA VAL A 156 -2.98 -12.18 -13.26
C VAL A 156 -2.63 -13.61 -12.91
N ALA A 157 -2.82 -14.53 -13.87
CA ALA A 157 -2.48 -15.93 -13.69
C ALA A 157 -0.99 -16.02 -13.37
N GLN A 158 -0.64 -16.01 -12.08
CA GLN A 158 0.62 -16.52 -11.61
C GLN A 158 0.63 -17.98 -12.04
N GLN A 159 1.38 -18.31 -13.09
CA GLN A 159 1.52 -19.70 -13.50
C GLN A 159 2.03 -20.46 -12.28
N PRO A 160 1.26 -21.40 -11.70
CA PRO A 160 1.81 -22.24 -10.66
C PRO A 160 2.99 -22.97 -11.29
N ARG A 161 4.19 -22.83 -10.71
CA ARG A 161 5.36 -23.64 -11.06
C ARG A 161 4.87 -25.09 -11.07
N ARG A 162 4.72 -25.68 -12.26
CA ARG A 162 4.34 -27.08 -12.40
C ARG A 162 5.38 -27.89 -11.62
N LYS A 163 5.03 -28.33 -10.41
CA LYS A 163 5.79 -29.38 -9.72
C LYS A 163 5.68 -30.60 -10.62
N ARG A 164 6.74 -30.90 -11.38
CA ARG A 164 6.86 -32.15 -12.14
C ARG A 164 6.90 -33.28 -11.11
N THR A 165 5.74 -33.82 -10.76
CA THR A 165 5.66 -35.06 -10.01
C THR A 165 6.13 -36.18 -10.93
N ALA A 166 7.35 -36.66 -10.71
CA ALA A 166 7.87 -37.85 -11.38
C ALA A 166 6.97 -39.04 -10.98
N ARG A 167 6.14 -39.52 -11.91
CA ARG A 167 5.38 -40.76 -11.72
C ARG A 167 6.37 -41.92 -11.75
N ARG A 168 6.64 -42.53 -10.60
CA ARG A 168 7.26 -43.87 -10.54
C ARG A 168 6.22 -44.90 -10.99
N PRO A 169 6.51 -45.79 -11.95
CA PRO A 169 5.59 -46.86 -12.30
C PRO A 169 5.60 -47.93 -11.20
N VAL A 170 4.43 -48.21 -10.63
CA VAL A 170 4.21 -49.33 -9.70
C VAL A 170 3.63 -50.49 -10.52
N PHE A 171 4.37 -51.61 -10.59
CA PHE A 171 3.85 -52.88 -11.09
C PHE A 171 2.92 -53.50 -10.02
N ALA A 172 1.72 -53.91 -10.42
CA ALA A 172 0.79 -54.67 -9.57
C ALA A 172 0.36 -55.96 -10.30
N PRO A 173 0.44 -57.15 -9.67
CA PRO A 173 -0.21 -58.35 -10.20
C PRO A 173 -1.68 -58.44 -9.74
N MET A 174 -2.46 -59.14 -10.55
CA MET A 174 -3.91 -59.30 -10.45
C MET A 174 -4.37 -60.15 -9.25
N ALA A 175 -5.44 -59.73 -8.58
CA ALA A 175 -6.68 -60.51 -8.44
C ALA A 175 -7.72 -59.81 -7.54
N ILE A 176 -8.97 -60.26 -7.71
CA ILE A 176 -10.14 -60.17 -6.83
C ILE A 176 -11.20 -59.11 -7.24
N THR A 177 -12.21 -59.69 -7.88
CA THR A 177 -13.56 -59.24 -8.17
C THR A 177 -14.23 -58.45 -7.05
N SER A 178 -14.70 -57.23 -7.36
CA SER A 178 -15.79 -56.59 -6.62
C SER A 178 -16.57 -55.59 -7.51
N LEU A 179 -17.87 -55.86 -7.64
CA LEU A 179 -19.00 -55.00 -7.99
C LEU A 179 -18.81 -53.84 -9.00
N MET A 180 -19.35 -54.06 -10.21
CA MET A 180 -19.68 -53.02 -11.18
C MET A 180 -20.76 -52.08 -10.63
N GLN A 181 -20.35 -50.94 -10.08
CA GLN A 181 -21.20 -49.74 -10.04
C GLN A 181 -21.13 -49.08 -11.42
N PRO A 182 -22.26 -48.73 -12.07
CA PRO A 182 -22.19 -47.82 -13.21
C PRO A 182 -21.72 -46.46 -12.70
N LEU A 183 -20.49 -46.10 -13.06
CA LEU A 183 -19.98 -44.75 -12.88
C LEU A 183 -20.85 -43.85 -13.75
N VAL A 184 -21.75 -43.08 -13.14
CA VAL A 184 -22.30 -41.89 -13.79
C VAL A 184 -21.10 -40.97 -13.96
N ILE A 185 -20.53 -40.96 -15.16
CA ILE A 185 -19.61 -39.90 -15.58
C ILE A 185 -20.49 -38.67 -15.62
N ALA A 186 -20.53 -37.92 -14.51
CA ALA A 186 -20.89 -36.52 -14.58
C ALA A 186 -19.96 -35.94 -15.64
N GLN A 187 -20.51 -35.56 -16.79
CA GLN A 187 -19.78 -34.74 -17.73
C GLN A 187 -19.31 -33.55 -16.91
N ALA A 188 -18.02 -33.50 -16.61
CA ALA A 188 -17.39 -32.28 -16.15
C ALA A 188 -17.68 -31.29 -17.26
N GLN A 189 -18.68 -30.44 -17.06
CA GLN A 189 -18.83 -29.23 -17.85
C GLN A 189 -17.46 -28.58 -17.79
N ALA A 190 -16.76 -28.59 -18.92
CA ALA A 190 -15.54 -27.84 -19.07
C ALA A 190 -15.88 -26.44 -18.59
N ALA A 191 -15.26 -25.99 -17.51
CA ALA A 191 -15.38 -24.61 -17.06
C ALA A 191 -15.19 -23.73 -18.31
N PRO A 192 -16.05 -22.73 -18.54
CA PRO A 192 -15.90 -21.86 -19.70
C PRO A 192 -14.46 -21.35 -19.70
N ALA A 193 -13.76 -21.58 -20.82
CA ALA A 193 -12.41 -21.06 -21.00
C ALA A 193 -12.41 -19.56 -20.67
N PRO A 194 -11.38 -19.03 -19.96
CA PRO A 194 -11.41 -17.65 -19.52
C PRO A 194 -11.64 -16.72 -20.70
N THR A 195 -12.61 -15.83 -20.56
CA THR A 195 -13.09 -14.75 -21.47
C THR A 195 -12.02 -13.70 -21.84
N ARG A 196 -10.74 -14.04 -21.74
CA ARG A 196 -9.54 -13.21 -21.81
C ARG A 196 -9.48 -12.23 -22.99
N PRO A 197 -9.96 -12.54 -24.22
CA PRO A 197 -9.85 -11.61 -25.35
C PRO A 197 -10.76 -10.37 -25.24
N GLN A 198 -11.94 -10.49 -24.62
CA GLN A 198 -12.92 -9.39 -24.62
C GLN A 198 -12.61 -8.33 -23.56
N THR A 199 -12.16 -8.76 -22.38
CA THR A 199 -11.81 -7.85 -21.27
C THR A 199 -10.63 -6.94 -21.65
N ILE A 200 -9.57 -7.51 -22.23
CA ILE A 200 -8.39 -6.74 -22.66
C ILE A 200 -8.77 -5.75 -23.77
N ALA A 201 -9.60 -6.14 -24.74
CA ALA A 201 -10.05 -5.21 -25.79
C ALA A 201 -10.83 -4.00 -25.21
N SER A 202 -11.70 -4.23 -24.21
CA SER A 202 -12.41 -3.15 -23.54
C SER A 202 -11.50 -2.23 -22.72
N ASP A 203 -10.53 -2.80 -22.00
CA ASP A 203 -9.58 -2.03 -21.19
C ASP A 203 -8.60 -1.23 -22.06
N SER A 204 -8.14 -1.81 -23.18
CA SER A 204 -7.39 -1.10 -24.23
C SER A 204 -8.17 0.09 -24.79
N THR A 205 -9.48 -0.08 -25.01
CA THR A 205 -10.34 1.02 -25.48
C THR A 205 -10.40 2.17 -24.47
N ILE A 206 -10.45 1.86 -23.18
CA ILE A 206 -10.44 2.87 -22.13
C ILE A 206 -9.12 3.63 -22.12
N VAL A 207 -7.98 2.93 -22.06
CA VAL A 207 -6.69 3.62 -21.98
C VAL A 207 -6.43 4.47 -23.24
N ASN A 208 -6.73 3.96 -24.43
CA ASN A 208 -6.58 4.70 -25.69
C ASN A 208 -7.50 5.94 -25.78
N LYS A 209 -8.65 5.92 -25.10
CA LYS A 209 -9.57 7.05 -25.06
C LYS A 209 -9.06 8.18 -24.15
N TYR A 210 -8.41 7.86 -23.04
CA TYR A 210 -8.07 8.83 -22.00
C TYR A 210 -6.60 9.26 -21.97
N TYR A 211 -5.69 8.48 -22.56
CA TYR A 211 -4.27 8.77 -22.55
C TYR A 211 -3.72 8.93 -23.98
N ASN A 212 -3.07 10.07 -24.22
CA ASN A 212 -2.40 10.38 -25.48
C ASN A 212 -1.15 9.51 -25.70
N ASP A 213 -0.60 8.95 -24.62
CA ASP A 213 0.58 8.09 -24.61
C ASP A 213 0.24 6.64 -24.28
N ALA A 214 -1.00 6.22 -24.53
CA ALA A 214 -1.50 4.87 -24.21
C ALA A 214 -0.66 3.75 -24.84
N GLN A 215 -0.07 3.98 -26.02
CA GLN A 215 0.81 3.02 -26.69
C GLN A 215 2.10 2.70 -25.90
N ASN A 216 2.49 3.56 -24.95
CA ASN A 216 3.64 3.34 -24.09
C ASN A 216 3.30 2.50 -22.85
N ILE A 217 2.01 2.20 -22.62
CA ILE A 217 1.57 1.37 -21.49
C ILE A 217 1.92 -0.09 -21.82
N PRO A 218 2.72 -0.77 -20.99
CA PRO A 218 3.01 -2.17 -21.20
C PRO A 218 1.73 -3.01 -21.21
N GLU A 219 1.63 -3.99 -22.12
CA GLU A 219 0.40 -4.76 -22.34
C GLU A 219 -0.15 -5.40 -21.05
N GLN A 220 0.73 -5.97 -20.23
CA GLN A 220 0.36 -6.57 -18.94
C GLN A 220 -0.21 -5.57 -17.92
N ALA A 221 0.04 -4.27 -18.10
CA ALA A 221 -0.42 -3.22 -17.20
C ALA A 221 -1.72 -2.56 -17.66
N ILE A 222 -2.18 -2.80 -18.89
CA ILE A 222 -3.42 -2.22 -19.44
C ILE A 222 -4.62 -2.44 -18.52
N PRO A 223 -4.89 -3.66 -18.00
CA PRO A 223 -6.05 -3.89 -17.13
C PRO A 223 -5.98 -3.07 -15.83
N HIS A 224 -4.77 -2.91 -15.27
CA HIS A 224 -4.55 -2.13 -14.05
C HIS A 224 -4.77 -0.63 -14.31
N VAL A 225 -4.18 -0.09 -15.38
CA VAL A 225 -4.39 1.33 -15.71
C VAL A 225 -5.86 1.60 -16.01
N ALA A 226 -6.53 0.74 -16.77
CA ALA A 226 -7.96 0.87 -17.06
C ALA A 226 -8.81 0.83 -15.79
N ALA A 227 -8.55 -0.12 -14.88
CA ALA A 227 -9.25 -0.22 -13.59
C ALA A 227 -9.05 1.03 -12.72
N ALA A 228 -7.80 1.50 -12.57
CA ALA A 228 -7.51 2.71 -11.82
C ALA A 228 -8.17 3.95 -12.44
N THR A 229 -8.23 4.02 -13.77
CA THR A 229 -8.91 5.10 -14.50
C THR A 229 -10.41 5.10 -14.22
N LYS A 230 -11.07 3.92 -14.29
CA LYS A 230 -12.50 3.76 -13.99
C LYS A 230 -12.86 4.21 -12.57
N GLN A 231 -11.95 3.96 -11.62
CA GLN A 231 -12.14 4.29 -10.22
C GLN A 231 -11.75 5.75 -9.88
N ASN A 232 -11.31 6.57 -10.85
CA ASN A 232 -10.79 7.93 -10.60
C ASN A 232 -9.57 7.95 -9.66
N ILE A 233 -8.73 6.91 -9.72
CA ILE A 233 -7.46 6.81 -8.97
C ILE A 233 -6.34 7.57 -9.66
N VAL A 234 -6.32 7.53 -11.00
CA VAL A 234 -5.22 8.13 -11.77
C VAL A 234 -5.26 9.65 -11.66
N VAL A 235 -4.15 10.22 -11.20
CA VAL A 235 -3.89 11.68 -11.19
C VAL A 235 -2.71 11.97 -12.11
N ASN A 236 -2.88 12.88 -13.05
CA ASN A 236 -1.91 13.24 -14.09
C ASN A 236 -1.69 14.75 -14.09
N HIS A 237 -0.44 15.18 -13.88
CA HIS A 237 -0.02 16.57 -13.91
C HIS A 237 1.18 16.73 -14.86
N PRO A 238 1.29 17.84 -15.61
CA PRO A 238 0.31 18.93 -15.74
C PRO A 238 -0.84 18.59 -16.70
N ASN A 239 -0.63 17.65 -17.63
CA ASN A 239 -1.63 17.26 -18.61
C ASN A 239 -2.34 15.98 -18.16
N ARG A 240 -3.64 16.09 -17.85
CA ARG A 240 -4.43 14.95 -17.38
C ARG A 240 -4.51 13.78 -18.37
N LYS A 241 -4.22 14.00 -19.66
CA LYS A 241 -4.23 12.98 -20.71
C LYS A 241 -2.86 12.36 -20.99
N VAL A 242 -1.83 12.62 -20.19
CA VAL A 242 -0.50 12.03 -20.37
C VAL A 242 -0.12 11.26 -19.11
N LEU A 243 0.09 9.95 -19.25
CA LEU A 243 0.36 9.06 -18.13
C LEU A 243 1.85 8.92 -17.81
N ASN A 244 2.75 9.01 -18.78
CA ASN A 244 4.19 8.72 -18.62
C ASN A 244 4.45 7.35 -17.95
N PRO A 245 3.92 6.23 -18.47
CA PRO A 245 3.81 4.96 -17.74
C PRO A 245 5.15 4.38 -17.28
N THR A 246 6.22 4.56 -18.06
CA THR A 246 7.53 3.96 -17.81
C THR A 246 8.52 4.89 -17.13
N GLN A 247 8.14 6.15 -16.85
CA GLN A 247 8.99 7.07 -16.11
C GLN A 247 8.94 6.76 -14.61
N PRO A 248 10.04 7.00 -13.86
CA PRO A 248 10.02 6.94 -12.41
C PRO A 248 8.94 7.86 -11.83
N ALA A 249 8.11 7.32 -10.95
CA ALA A 249 7.08 8.08 -10.28
C ALA A 249 7.71 9.00 -9.23
N THR A 250 7.35 10.28 -9.27
CA THR A 250 7.74 11.23 -8.24
C THR A 250 6.94 11.03 -6.96
N ARG A 251 7.46 11.53 -5.85
CA ARG A 251 6.83 11.43 -4.54
C ARG A 251 5.49 12.18 -4.47
N ALA A 252 5.36 13.29 -5.19
CA ALA A 252 4.09 13.99 -5.37
C ALA A 252 3.05 13.17 -6.15
N GLU A 253 3.47 12.49 -7.22
CA GLU A 253 2.57 11.61 -7.99
C GLU A 253 2.11 10.41 -7.16
N VAL A 254 3.01 9.76 -6.43
CA VAL A 254 2.66 8.66 -5.52
C VAL A 254 1.71 9.15 -4.43
N ALA A 255 1.94 10.33 -3.85
CA ALA A 255 1.01 10.94 -2.89
C ALA A 255 -0.39 11.13 -3.48
N ALA A 256 -0.49 11.68 -4.70
CA ALA A 256 -1.77 11.87 -5.36
C ALA A 256 -2.50 10.54 -5.65
N LEU A 257 -1.78 9.52 -6.11
CA LEU A 257 -2.32 8.17 -6.35
C LEU A 257 -2.82 7.51 -5.07
N VAL A 258 -2.02 7.54 -4.00
CA VAL A 258 -2.38 6.97 -2.69
C VAL A 258 -3.58 7.69 -2.08
N HIS A 259 -3.59 9.02 -2.13
CA HIS A 259 -4.75 9.82 -1.68
C HIS A 259 -6.01 9.39 -2.42
N GLN A 260 -6.00 9.39 -3.75
CA GLN A 260 -7.19 8.99 -4.50
C GLN A 260 -7.59 7.55 -4.26
N THR A 261 -6.64 6.66 -4.02
CA THR A 261 -6.93 5.28 -3.66
C THR A 261 -7.64 5.22 -2.31
N LEU A 262 -7.18 5.96 -1.30
CA LEU A 262 -7.86 6.01 0.00
C LEU A 262 -9.26 6.63 -0.09
N VAL A 263 -9.45 7.65 -0.95
CA VAL A 263 -10.77 8.23 -1.21
C VAL A 263 -11.71 7.21 -1.83
N THR A 264 -11.27 6.46 -2.85
CA THR A 264 -12.13 5.48 -3.53
C THR A 264 -12.45 4.28 -2.64
N GLN A 265 -11.59 3.96 -1.69
CA GLN A 265 -11.85 2.95 -0.65
C GLN A 265 -12.72 3.48 0.50
N GLY A 266 -13.20 4.73 0.47
CA GLY A 266 -13.97 5.34 1.55
C GLY A 266 -13.16 5.53 2.84
N ARG A 267 -11.83 5.46 2.76
CA ARG A 267 -10.91 5.60 3.89
C ARG A 267 -10.49 7.05 4.09
N MET A 268 -10.70 7.93 3.12
CA MET A 268 -10.42 9.37 3.21
C MET A 268 -11.50 10.19 2.51
N GLU A 269 -11.77 11.40 3.02
CA GLU A 269 -12.69 12.34 2.36
C GLU A 269 -12.11 12.86 1.04
N PRO A 270 -12.93 13.03 0.00
CA PRO A 270 -12.48 13.63 -1.26
C PRO A 270 -12.03 15.07 -1.06
N LEU A 271 -11.19 15.57 -1.99
CA LEU A 271 -10.84 16.99 -2.00
C LEU A 271 -12.10 17.87 -2.24
N PRO A 272 -12.16 19.07 -1.64
CA PRO A 272 -13.24 20.03 -1.86
C PRO A 272 -13.47 20.31 -3.35
N GLU A 273 -14.73 20.50 -3.77
CA GLU A 273 -15.10 20.71 -5.18
C GLU A 273 -14.34 21.85 -5.87
N ASN A 274 -14.02 22.92 -5.13
CA ASN A 274 -13.27 24.07 -5.61
C ASN A 274 -11.74 23.89 -5.61
N SER A 275 -11.23 22.72 -5.21
CA SER A 275 -9.78 22.48 -5.18
C SER A 275 -9.21 22.41 -6.61
N PRO A 276 -8.22 23.25 -6.97
CA PRO A 276 -7.64 23.22 -8.31
C PRO A 276 -6.96 21.88 -8.63
N ALA A 277 -6.51 21.13 -7.62
CA ALA A 277 -5.90 19.82 -7.81
C ALA A 277 -6.86 18.78 -8.41
N LYS A 278 -8.18 18.97 -8.27
CA LYS A 278 -9.18 18.06 -8.85
C LYS A 278 -9.14 18.01 -10.37
N GLN A 279 -8.60 19.03 -11.04
CA GLN A 279 -8.49 19.05 -12.49
C GLN A 279 -7.52 18.00 -13.05
N TYR A 280 -6.60 17.52 -12.21
CA TYR A 280 -5.59 16.52 -12.56
C TYR A 280 -6.08 15.08 -12.38
N VAL A 281 -7.22 14.87 -11.69
CA VAL A 281 -7.84 13.56 -11.54
C VAL A 281 -8.51 13.16 -12.87
N VAL A 282 -8.12 12.01 -13.41
CA VAL A 282 -8.70 11.47 -14.65
C VAL A 282 -10.08 10.90 -14.34
N ARG A 283 -11.11 11.41 -15.03
CA ARG A 283 -12.51 11.00 -14.86
C ARG A 283 -13.11 10.48 -16.15
N ILE A 284 -13.81 9.35 -16.09
CA ILE A 284 -14.42 8.71 -17.27
C ILE A 284 -15.79 9.28 -17.65
N ASN A 285 -16.48 9.96 -16.72
CA ASN A 285 -17.87 10.43 -16.90
C ASN A 285 -18.05 11.95 -16.70
N GLY A 286 -16.96 12.72 -16.70
CA GLY A 286 -17.03 14.18 -16.68
C GLY A 286 -17.11 14.73 -18.11
N ASN A 287 -18.17 15.44 -18.45
CA ASN A 287 -18.18 16.29 -19.64
C ASN A 287 -16.98 17.23 -19.55
N ASN A 288 -16.24 17.28 -20.65
CA ASN A 288 -15.07 18.13 -20.83
C ASN A 288 -15.48 19.61 -20.90
#